data_AF-A0A2V7P2R5-F1
#
_entry.id   AF-A0A2V7P2R5-F1
#
_cell.length_a   1.000
_cell.length_b   1.000
_cell.length_c   1.000
_cell.angle_alpha   90.00
_cell.angle_beta   90.00
_cell.angle_gamma   90.00
#
_symmetry.space_group_name_H-M   'P 1'
#
loop_
_entity.id
_entity.type
_entity.pdbx_description
1 polymer ?
#
loop_
_entity_poly.entity_id
_entity_poly.type
_entity_poly.pdbx_seq_one_letter_code
_entity_poly.pdbx_strand_id
1 'polypeptide(L)'
;MTAGRRYLLGVGSVPAALLILSAALGAEARVGVWVALGTALAIQGPLGWWLVRAIGSPRFLLVWAVGIAARFALVALFALVVAPRLRLALAPTLFALVCVLIGCVVVEALVVGARQRQAEVR
;
A
#
# COMPACT_ATOMS: atom_id res chain seq x y z
N MET A 1 -1.26 10.69 20.37
CA MET A 1 -1.39 9.45 19.56
C MET A 1 -0.01 8.99 19.11
N THR A 2 0.30 7.69 19.21
CA THR A 2 1.57 7.12 18.73
C THR A 2 1.58 7.04 17.20
N ALA A 3 2.77 7.12 16.57
CA ALA A 3 2.93 7.02 15.11
C ALA A 3 2.35 5.73 14.54
N GLY A 4 2.49 4.61 15.28
CA GLY A 4 1.90 3.33 14.91
C GLY A 4 0.37 3.35 14.85
N ARG A 5 -0.31 4.05 15.78
CA ARG A 5 -1.78 4.14 15.79
C ARG A 5 -2.31 5.00 14.64
N ARG A 6 -1.59 6.06 14.23
CA ARG A 6 -1.91 6.85 13.03
C ARG A 6 -1.72 6.05 11.74
N TYR A 7 -0.66 5.25 11.68
CA TYR A 7 -0.41 4.35 10.55
C TYR A 7 -1.53 3.31 10.40
N LEU A 8 -1.92 2.61 11.48
CA LEU A 8 -2.99 1.61 11.43
C LEU A 8 -4.33 2.21 10.99
N LEU A 9 -4.67 3.41 11.46
CA LEU A 9 -5.88 4.12 11.04
C LEU A 9 -5.85 4.52 9.56
N GLY A 10 -4.70 4.99 9.07
CA GLY A 10 -4.54 5.34 7.65
C GLY A 10 -4.54 4.12 6.74
N VAL A 11 -3.88 3.02 7.13
CA VAL A 11 -3.92 1.77 6.36
C VAL A 11 -5.34 1.20 6.32
N GLY A 12 -6.12 1.35 7.41
CA GLY A 12 -7.51 0.93 7.46
C GLY A 12 -8.46 1.75 6.57
N SER A 13 -8.13 2.99 6.20
CA SER A 13 -8.97 3.80 5.32
C SER A 13 -8.81 3.46 3.83
N VAL A 14 -7.67 2.91 3.43
CA VAL A 14 -7.40 2.46 2.05
C VAL A 14 -8.39 1.40 1.56
N PRO A 15 -8.66 0.28 2.28
CA PRO A 15 -9.66 -0.69 1.86
C PRO A 15 -11.08 -0.11 1.88
N ALA A 16 -11.40 0.83 2.77
CA ALA A 16 -12.71 1.48 2.82
C ALA A 16 -12.98 2.34 1.57
N ALA A 17 -11.98 3.10 1.11
CA ALA A 17 -12.08 3.86 -0.14
C ALA A 17 -12.22 2.95 -1.37
N LEU A 18 -11.45 1.85 -1.40
CA LEU A 18 -11.52 0.91 -2.53
C LEU A 18 -12.82 0.10 -2.54
N LEU A 19 -13.39 -0.21 -1.37
CA LEU A 19 -14.72 -0.81 -1.22
C LEU A 19 -15.79 -0.01 -1.97
N ILE A 20 -15.80 1.31 -1.75
CA ILE A 20 -16.75 2.23 -2.39
C ILE A 20 -16.54 2.24 -3.91
N LEU A 21 -15.30 2.31 -4.37
CA LEU A 21 -14.97 2.29 -5.80
C LEU A 21 -15.30 0.95 -6.48
N SER A 22 -15.14 -0.17 -5.76
CA SER A 22 -15.40 -1.52 -6.29
C SER A 22 -16.89 -1.79 -6.54
N ALA A 23 -17.79 -1.06 -5.87
CA ALA A 23 -19.23 -1.18 -6.08
C ALA A 23 -19.66 -0.82 -7.51
N ALA A 24 -18.91 0.04 -8.22
CA ALA A 24 -19.20 0.42 -9.60
C ALA A 24 -18.68 -0.59 -10.66
N LEU A 25 -17.93 -1.61 -10.25
CA LEU A 25 -17.33 -2.58 -11.16
C LEU A 25 -18.23 -3.79 -11.41
N GLY A 26 -18.15 -4.38 -12.61
CA GLY A 26 -18.74 -5.68 -12.91
C GLY A 26 -18.10 -6.82 -12.10
N ALA A 27 -18.84 -7.92 -11.91
CA ALA A 27 -18.43 -9.03 -11.03
C ALA A 27 -17.03 -9.59 -11.36
N GLU A 28 -16.68 -9.71 -12.64
CA GLU A 28 -15.37 -10.20 -13.08
C GLU A 28 -14.22 -9.25 -12.71
N ALA A 29 -14.44 -7.93 -12.81
CA ALA A 29 -13.43 -6.95 -12.45
C ALA A 29 -13.23 -6.85 -10.93
N ARG A 30 -14.31 -7.05 -10.14
CA ARG A 30 -14.25 -7.02 -8.67
C ARG A 30 -13.27 -8.05 -8.09
N VAL A 31 -13.22 -9.26 -8.64
CA VAL A 31 -12.32 -10.31 -8.15
C VAL A 31 -10.86 -9.85 -8.22
N GLY A 32 -10.45 -9.28 -9.35
CA GLY A 32 -9.10 -8.75 -9.53
C GLY A 32 -8.77 -7.63 -8.54
N VAL A 33 -9.73 -6.71 -8.32
CA VAL A 33 -9.59 -5.63 -7.33
C VAL A 33 -9.40 -6.17 -5.91
N TRP A 34 -10.17 -7.19 -5.51
CA TRP A 34 -10.07 -7.81 -4.19
C TRP A 34 -8.76 -8.54 -3.98
N VAL A 35 -8.30 -9.29 -4.99
CA VAL A 35 -7.00 -9.98 -4.95
C VAL A 35 -5.85 -8.96 -4.87
N ALA A 36 -5.91 -7.89 -5.66
CA ALA A 36 -4.94 -6.80 -5.62
C ALA A 36 -4.89 -6.11 -4.26
N LEU A 37 -6.06 -5.76 -3.70
CA LEU A 37 -6.18 -5.13 -2.40
C LEU A 37 -5.60 -6.01 -1.28
N GLY A 38 -6.05 -7.27 -1.20
CA GLY A 38 -5.62 -8.20 -0.17
C GLY A 38 -4.10 -8.41 -0.19
N THR A 39 -3.54 -8.61 -1.38
CA THR A 39 -2.09 -8.84 -1.53
C THR A 39 -1.28 -7.59 -1.23
N ALA A 40 -1.73 -6.43 -1.71
CA ALA A 40 -1.08 -5.16 -1.43
C ALA A 40 -1.08 -4.85 0.07
N LEU A 41 -2.19 -5.02 0.78
CA LEU A 41 -2.23 -4.79 2.23
C LEU A 41 -1.37 -5.79 3.00
N ALA A 42 -1.37 -7.06 2.60
CA ALA A 42 -0.56 -8.10 3.24
C ALA A 42 0.95 -7.83 3.14
N ILE A 43 1.40 -7.18 2.05
CA ILE A 43 2.82 -6.85 1.83
C ILE A 43 3.15 -5.45 2.36
N GLN A 44 2.33 -4.46 2.03
CA GLN A 44 2.59 -3.05 2.35
C GLN A 44 2.31 -2.71 3.81
N GLY A 45 1.36 -3.37 4.47
CA GLY A 45 1.11 -3.19 5.90
C GLY A 45 2.36 -3.45 6.76
N PRO A 46 3.00 -4.62 6.61
CA PRO A 46 4.26 -4.92 7.30
C PRO A 46 5.42 -4.02 6.86
N LEU A 47 5.57 -3.75 5.55
CA LEU A 47 6.67 -2.92 5.04
C LEU A 47 6.57 -1.46 5.51
N GLY A 48 5.37 -0.86 5.46
CA GLY A 48 5.15 0.50 5.94
C GLY A 48 5.32 0.60 7.45
N TRP A 49 4.89 -0.42 8.21
CA TRP A 49 5.19 -0.49 9.65
C TRP A 49 6.70 -0.53 9.93
N TRP A 50 7.43 -1.34 9.16
CA TRP A 50 8.88 -1.43 9.27
C TRP A 50 9.57 -0.10 8.93
N LEU A 51 9.10 0.58 7.88
CA LEU A 51 9.58 1.91 7.48
C LEU A 51 9.36 2.94 8.60
N VAL A 52 8.15 3.00 9.18
CA VAL A 52 7.83 3.92 10.28
C VAL A 52 8.72 3.69 11.50
N ARG A 53 9.05 2.43 11.79
CA ARG A 53 9.99 2.06 12.85
C ARG A 53 11.45 2.41 12.54
N ALA A 54 11.84 2.40 11.27
CA ALA A 54 13.21 2.69 10.84
C ALA A 54 13.52 4.19 10.78
N ILE A 55 12.52 5.08 10.91
CA ILE A 55 12.71 6.53 10.92
C ILE A 55 13.68 6.94 12.04
N GLY A 56 14.72 7.69 11.66
CA GLY A 56 15.78 8.14 12.57
C GLY A 56 16.89 7.11 12.80
N SER A 57 16.87 5.97 12.10
CA SER A 57 17.94 4.98 12.12
C SER A 57 18.76 5.00 10.82
N PRO A 58 20.03 4.53 10.84
CA PRO A 58 20.83 4.37 9.62
C PRO A 58 20.20 3.44 8.58
N ARG A 59 19.28 2.56 9.01
CA ARG A 59 18.60 1.58 8.16
C ARG A 59 17.45 2.18 7.36
N PHE A 60 17.08 3.44 7.59
CA PHE A 60 15.92 4.07 6.96
C PHE A 60 15.97 4.01 5.42
N LEU A 61 17.09 4.42 4.81
CA LEU A 61 17.26 4.41 3.35
C LEU A 61 17.17 2.99 2.77
N LEU A 62 17.73 2.00 3.48
CA LEU A 62 17.66 0.60 3.06
C LEU A 62 16.22 0.09 3.10
N VAL A 63 15.50 0.32 4.19
CA VAL A 63 14.09 -0.10 4.32
C VAL A 63 13.21 0.60 3.28
N TRP A 64 13.48 1.88 3.01
CA TRP A 64 12.80 2.62 1.95
C TRP A 64 13.06 2.01 0.57
N ALA A 65 14.33 1.71 0.23
CA ALA A 65 14.69 1.08 -1.04
C ALA A 65 14.04 -0.31 -1.20
N VAL A 66 14.04 -1.12 -0.14
CA VAL A 66 13.33 -2.41 -0.11
C VAL A 66 11.83 -2.22 -0.36
N GLY A 67 11.23 -1.20 0.25
CA GLY A 67 9.83 -0.87 0.01
C GLY A 67 9.55 -0.47 -1.44
N ILE A 68 10.44 0.28 -2.10
CA ILE A 68 10.30 0.62 -3.52
C ILE A 68 10.42 -0.64 -4.40
N ALA A 69 11.44 -1.46 -4.16
CA ALA A 69 11.64 -2.71 -4.88
C ALA A 69 10.43 -3.65 -4.74
N ALA A 70 9.87 -3.78 -3.54
CA ALA A 70 8.69 -4.60 -3.28
C ALA A 70 7.45 -4.12 -4.06
N ARG A 71 7.24 -2.80 -4.19
CA ARG A 71 6.12 -2.24 -4.97
C ARG A 71 6.24 -2.60 -6.45
N PHE A 72 7.43 -2.41 -7.04
CA PHE A 72 7.67 -2.79 -8.43
C PHE A 72 7.54 -4.30 -8.64
N ALA A 73 8.10 -5.10 -7.73
CA ALA A 73 7.97 -6.55 -7.77
C ALA A 73 6.51 -6.99 -7.70
N LEU A 74 5.69 -6.33 -6.87
CA LEU A 74 4.27 -6.65 -6.76
C LEU A 74 3.50 -6.31 -8.04
N VAL A 75 3.76 -5.15 -8.64
CA VAL A 75 3.16 -4.77 -9.93
C VAL A 75 3.56 -5.78 -11.02
N ALA A 76 4.84 -6.14 -11.10
CA ALA A 76 5.33 -7.13 -12.04
C ALA A 76 4.72 -8.52 -11.80
N LEU A 77 4.62 -8.97 -10.55
CA LEU A 77 3.99 -10.23 -10.16
C LEU A 77 2.53 -10.26 -10.62
N PHE A 78 1.79 -9.17 -10.44
CA PHE A 78 0.41 -9.08 -10.88
C PHE A 78 0.28 -9.09 -12.39
N ALA A 79 1.11 -8.31 -13.09
CA ALA A 79 1.06 -8.19 -14.54
C ALA A 79 1.44 -9.49 -15.26
N LEU A 80 2.48 -10.18 -14.77
CA LEU A 80 3.11 -11.31 -15.46
C LEU A 80 2.63 -12.67 -14.97
N VAL A 81 2.15 -12.77 -13.72
CA VAL A 81 1.85 -14.06 -13.10
C VAL A 81 0.41 -14.14 -12.62
N VAL A 82 -0.01 -13.26 -11.72
CA VAL A 82 -1.31 -13.40 -11.03
C VAL A 82 -2.47 -13.20 -11.99
N ALA A 83 -2.51 -12.08 -12.71
CA ALA A 83 -3.58 -11.79 -13.65
C ALA A 83 -3.71 -12.86 -14.77
N PRO A 84 -2.63 -13.27 -15.46
CA PRO A 84 -2.75 -14.31 -16.49
C PRO A 84 -3.08 -15.69 -15.93
N ARG A 85 -2.54 -16.09 -14.77
CA ARG A 85 -2.85 -17.42 -14.19
C ARG A 85 -4.28 -17.52 -13.67
N LEU A 86 -4.81 -16.43 -13.12
CA LEU A 86 -6.17 -16.40 -12.56
C LEU A 86 -7.21 -15.89 -13.57
N ARG A 87 -6.81 -15.64 -14.82
CA ARG A 87 -7.65 -15.07 -15.90
C ARG A 87 -8.37 -13.79 -15.47
N LEU A 88 -7.70 -12.96 -14.68
CA LEU A 88 -8.25 -11.70 -14.19
C LEU A 88 -8.17 -10.64 -15.28
N ALA A 89 -9.11 -9.70 -15.26
CA ALA A 89 -9.06 -8.52 -16.09
C ALA A 89 -7.82 -7.68 -15.72
N LEU A 90 -6.78 -7.74 -16.57
CA LEU A 90 -5.45 -7.19 -16.29
C LEU A 90 -5.50 -5.68 -15.97
N ALA A 91 -6.12 -4.89 -16.85
CA ALA A 91 -6.20 -3.45 -16.71
C ALA A 91 -6.84 -2.99 -15.39
N PRO A 92 -8.07 -3.40 -15.02
CA PRO A 92 -8.68 -3.00 -13.76
C PRO A 92 -7.95 -3.55 -12.54
N THR A 93 -7.34 -4.74 -12.64
CA THR A 93 -6.54 -5.32 -11.55
C THR A 93 -5.30 -4.48 -11.26
N LEU A 94 -4.53 -4.13 -12.30
CA LEU A 94 -3.34 -3.28 -12.16
C LEU A 94 -3.69 -1.87 -11.73
N PHE A 95 -4.78 -1.31 -12.25
CA PHE A 95 -5.27 0.01 -11.83
C PHE A 95 -5.58 0.02 -10.33
N ALA A 96 -6.36 -0.95 -9.85
CA ALA A 96 -6.68 -1.08 -8.43
C ALA A 96 -5.42 -1.26 -7.58
N LEU A 97 -4.51 -2.13 -8.02
CA LEU A 97 -3.23 -2.36 -7.32
C LEU A 97 -2.44 -1.06 -7.17
N VAL A 98 -2.26 -0.31 -8.25
CA VAL A 98 -1.52 0.97 -8.23
C VAL A 98 -2.20 1.98 -7.32
N CYS A 99 -3.52 2.12 -7.39
CA CYS A 99 -4.27 3.01 -6.50
C CYS A 99 -4.06 2.67 -5.02
N VAL A 100 -4.10 1.37 -4.66
CA VAL A 100 -3.85 0.92 -3.29
C VAL A 100 -2.41 1.22 -2.87
N LEU A 101 -1.42 0.93 -3.73
CA LEU A 101 -0.02 1.21 -3.45
C LEU A 101 0.22 2.71 -3.21
N ILE A 102 -0.37 3.58 -4.03
CA ILE A 102 -0.31 5.03 -3.85
C ILE A 102 -0.96 5.43 -2.53
N GLY A 103 -2.14 4.90 -2.21
CA GLY A 103 -2.83 5.16 -0.94
C GLY A 103 -1.95 4.81 0.27
N CYS A 104 -1.30 3.65 0.26
CA CYS A 104 -0.35 3.26 1.29
C CYS A 104 0.84 4.23 1.39
N VAL A 105 1.42 4.64 0.26
CA VAL A 105 2.54 5.61 0.24
C VAL A 105 2.13 6.97 0.80
N VAL A 106 0.92 7.45 0.47
CA VAL A 106 0.40 8.71 1.00
C VAL A 106 0.23 8.62 2.51
N VAL A 107 -0.33 7.53 3.02
CA VAL A 107 -0.45 7.29 4.47
C VAL A 107 0.93 7.29 5.14
N GLU A 108 1.91 6.59 4.57
CA GLU A 108 3.28 6.58 5.07
C GLU A 108 3.88 8.00 5.10
N ALA A 109 3.73 8.77 4.03
CA ALA A 109 4.23 10.14 3.92
C ALA A 109 3.59 11.08 4.96
N LEU A 110 2.27 10.97 5.17
CA LEU A 110 1.55 11.75 6.19
C LEU A 110 2.04 11.40 7.61
N VAL A 111 2.27 10.12 7.90
CA VAL A 111 2.78 9.67 9.21
C VAL A 111 4.21 10.17 9.44
N VAL A 112 5.08 10.08 8.44
CA VAL A 112 6.47 10.57 8.49
C VAL A 112 6.50 12.08 8.69
N GLY A 113 5.76 12.84 7.87
CA GLY A 113 5.71 14.30 7.96
C GLY A 113 5.11 14.81 9.27
N ALA A 114 4.12 14.10 9.83
CA ALA A 114 3.59 14.42 11.16
C ALA A 114 4.63 14.19 12.27
N ARG A 115 5.57 13.26 12.10
CA ARG A 115 6.63 12.99 13.07
C ARG A 115 7.75 14.02 13.01
N GLN A 116 8.15 14.45 11.80
CA GLN A 116 9.16 15.51 11.63
C GLN A 116 8.72 16.83 12.26
N ARG A 117 7.48 17.25 12.01
CA ARG A 117 6.91 18.46 12.62
C ARG A 117 6.86 18.41 14.15
N GLN A 118 6.73 17.22 14.76
CA GLN A 118 6.76 17.09 16.21
C GLN A 118 8.18 17.15 16.80
N ALA A 119 9.20 16.86 16.00
CA ALA A 119 10.60 16.95 16.41
C ALA A 119 11.14 18.38 16.34
N GLU A 120 10.68 19.19 15.38
CA GLU A 120 11.08 20.61 15.24
C GLU A 120 10.50 21.53 16.34
N VAL A 121 9.40 21.12 16.97
CA VAL A 121 8.70 21.92 18.00
C VAL A 121 9.23 21.63 19.42
N ARG A 122 10.14 20.65 19.58
CA ARG A 122 10.78 20.30 20.86
C ARG A 122 12.21 20.83 20.92
#